data_AF-A0A351MM27-F1
#
_entry.id   AF-A0A351MM27-F1
#
_cell.length_a   1.000
_cell.length_b   1.000
_cell.length_c   1.000
_cell.angle_alpha   90.00
_cell.angle_beta   90.00
_cell.angle_gamma   90.00
#
_symmetry.space_group_name_H-M   'P 1'
#
loop_
_entity.id
_entity.type
_entity.pdbx_description
1 polymer ?
#
loop_
_entity_poly.entity_id
_entity_poly.type
_entity_poly.pdbx_seq_one_letter_code
_entity_poly.pdbx_strand_id
1 'polypeptide(L)'
;LALAASYAAALANRLDTPTAKVLGSEATTVAGRPAGLVRIDFESADQPVRALQWLVPTAGGVYLLTGVGGREGFAPEVEAELGSIVRSLTLPPG
;
A
#
# COMPACT_ATOMS: atom_id res chain seq x y z
N LEU A 1 12.55 5.54 5.41
CA LEU A 1 11.34 6.40 5.33
C LEU A 1 11.36 7.31 4.11
N ALA A 2 12.41 8.12 3.88
CA ALA A 2 12.50 9.02 2.72
C ALA A 2 12.24 8.32 1.36
N LEU A 3 12.88 7.17 1.10
CA LEU A 3 12.68 6.43 -0.15
C LEU A 3 11.23 5.96 -0.38
N ALA A 4 10.54 5.52 0.67
CA ALA A 4 9.13 5.11 0.57
C ALA A 4 8.21 6.32 0.32
N ALA A 5 8.49 7.46 0.97
CA ALA A 5 7.76 8.71 0.73
C ALA A 5 7.97 9.21 -0.71
N SER A 6 9.20 9.18 -1.22
CA SER A 6 9.52 9.52 -2.61
C SER A 6 8.83 8.59 -3.61
N TYR A 7 8.79 7.29 -3.34
CA TYR A 7 8.05 6.34 -4.17
C TYR A 7 6.55 6.63 -4.15
N ALA A 8 5.95 6.85 -2.97
CA ALA A 8 4.53 7.16 -2.85
C ALA A 8 4.14 8.44 -3.62
N ALA A 9 4.97 9.49 -3.54
CA ALA A 9 4.77 10.72 -4.30
C ALA A 9 4.91 10.49 -5.81
N ALA A 10 5.92 9.73 -6.26
CA ALA A 10 6.09 9.38 -7.66
C ALA A 10 4.92 8.52 -8.18
N LEU A 11 4.39 7.62 -7.35
CA LEU A 11 3.22 6.82 -7.66
C LEU A 11 1.97 7.70 -7.79
N ALA A 12 1.74 8.63 -6.87
CA ALA A 12 0.63 9.57 -6.94
C ALA A 12 0.67 10.39 -8.24
N ASN A 13 1.82 10.95 -8.61
CA ASN A 13 1.98 11.71 -9.85
C ASN A 13 1.74 10.88 -11.12
N ARG A 14 2.00 9.56 -11.07
CA ARG A 14 1.78 8.65 -12.21
C ARG A 14 0.36 8.14 -12.31
N LEU A 15 -0.28 7.92 -11.16
CA LEU A 15 -1.61 7.32 -11.08
C LEU A 15 -2.72 8.33 -11.31
N ASP A 16 -2.47 9.64 -11.23
CA ASP A 16 -3.46 10.72 -11.45
C ASP A 16 -3.97 10.75 -12.91
N THR A 17 -4.72 9.70 -13.25
CA THR A 17 -5.28 9.34 -14.54
C THR A 17 -6.76 9.02 -14.31
N PRO A 18 -7.63 9.00 -15.33
CA PRO A 18 -9.08 8.92 -15.11
C PRO A 18 -9.55 7.68 -14.33
N THR A 19 -8.77 6.60 -14.40
CA THR A 19 -9.14 5.29 -13.86
C THR A 19 -8.39 4.92 -12.59
N ALA A 20 -7.42 5.71 -12.11
CA ALA A 20 -6.69 5.40 -10.88
C ALA A 20 -6.50 6.67 -10.05
N LYS A 21 -6.53 6.54 -8.72
CA LYS A 21 -6.41 7.67 -7.81
C LYS A 21 -5.81 7.23 -6.48
N VAL A 22 -4.79 7.95 -6.03
CA VAL A 22 -4.29 7.82 -4.65
C VAL A 22 -5.22 8.56 -3.70
N LEU A 23 -5.80 7.83 -2.75
CA LEU A 23 -6.71 8.39 -1.75
C LEU A 23 -5.97 9.04 -0.59
N GLY A 24 -4.79 8.53 -0.26
CA GLY A 24 -3.96 9.05 0.81
C GLY A 24 -2.73 8.19 1.07
N SER A 25 -1.80 8.76 1.83
CA SER A 25 -0.61 8.06 2.32
C SER A 25 -0.34 8.39 3.77
N GLU A 26 0.10 7.41 4.55
CA GLU A 26 0.48 7.60 5.95
C GLU A 26 1.72 6.79 6.33
N ALA A 27 2.39 7.19 7.41
CA ALA A 27 3.45 6.39 8.01
C ALA A 27 2.84 5.24 8.81
N THR A 28 3.47 4.06 8.75
CA THR A 28 3.00 2.85 9.44
C THR A 28 4.18 1.96 9.83
N THR A 29 3.90 0.74 10.31
CA THR A 29 4.91 -0.29 10.57
C THR A 29 4.53 -1.62 9.93
N VAL A 30 5.54 -2.36 9.47
CA VAL A 30 5.42 -3.73 8.96
C VAL A 30 6.47 -4.59 9.66
N ALA A 31 6.06 -5.68 10.32
CA ALA A 31 6.97 -6.52 11.10
C ALA A 31 7.87 -5.70 12.07
N GLY A 32 7.31 -4.67 12.72
CA GLY A 32 8.06 -3.76 13.61
C GLY A 32 9.00 -2.77 12.92
N ARG A 33 9.09 -2.76 11.58
CA ARG A 33 9.92 -1.83 10.81
C ARG A 33 9.11 -0.63 10.32
N PRO A 34 9.68 0.60 10.30
CA PRO A 34 9.00 1.76 9.73
C PRO A 34 8.68 1.56 8.25
N ALA A 35 7.46 1.87 7.85
CA ALA A 35 6.95 1.71 6.50
C ALA A 35 6.05 2.89 6.10
N GLY A 36 5.71 2.99 4.82
CA GLY A 36 4.62 3.82 4.33
C GLY A 36 3.41 2.96 3.97
N LEU A 37 2.21 3.51 4.07
CA LEU A 37 0.98 2.92 3.54
C LEU A 37 0.39 3.88 2.51
N VAL A 38 -0.06 3.34 1.38
CA VAL A 38 -0.77 4.07 0.33
C VAL A 38 -2.09 3.38 0.03
N ARG A 39 -3.16 4.16 -0.07
CA ARG A 39 -4.50 3.71 -0.49
C ARG A 39 -4.78 4.17 -1.91
N ILE A 40 -5.22 3.26 -2.77
CA ILE A 40 -5.39 3.50 -4.20
C ILE A 40 -6.74 2.95 -4.62
N ASP A 41 -7.56 3.77 -5.28
CA ASP A 41 -8.73 3.30 -6.00
C ASP A 41 -8.42 3.27 -7.50
N PHE A 42 -8.89 2.24 -8.19
CA PHE A 42 -8.80 2.18 -9.64
C PHE A 42 -9.89 1.32 -10.28
N GLU A 43 -10.09 1.43 -11.58
CA GLU A 43 -10.99 0.59 -12.37
C GLU A 43 -10.22 -0.57 -13.03
N SER A 44 -10.75 -1.79 -12.92
CA SER A 44 -10.21 -2.99 -13.57
C SER A 44 -11.33 -3.76 -14.23
N ALA A 45 -11.31 -3.87 -15.56
CA ALA A 45 -12.38 -4.52 -16.34
C ALA A 45 -13.79 -4.05 -15.93
N ASP A 46 -13.98 -2.73 -15.87
CA ASP A 46 -15.22 -2.04 -15.46
C ASP A 46 -15.70 -2.37 -14.03
N GLN A 47 -14.81 -2.90 -13.20
CA GLN A 47 -15.05 -3.10 -11.77
C GLN A 47 -14.24 -2.10 -10.94
N PRO A 48 -14.88 -1.41 -9.99
CA PRO A 48 -14.16 -0.55 -9.07
C PRO A 48 -13.38 -1.39 -8.06
N VAL A 49 -12.08 -1.14 -7.98
CA VAL A 49 -11.12 -1.87 -7.15
C VAL A 49 -10.43 -0.92 -6.19
N ARG A 50 -10.08 -1.42 -5.01
CA ARG A 50 -9.21 -0.75 -4.04
C ARG A 50 -7.97 -1.59 -3.77
N ALA A 51 -6.84 -0.91 -3.65
CA ALA A 51 -5.58 -1.48 -3.18
C ALA A 51 -5.04 -0.74 -1.95
N LEU A 52 -4.48 -1.53 -1.02
CA LEU A 52 -3.68 -1.08 0.11
C LEU A 52 -2.25 -1.55 -0.11
N GLN A 53 -1.31 -0.62 -0.19
CA GLN A 53 0.08 -0.92 -0.48
C GLN A 53 1.00 -0.45 0.65
N TRP A 54 1.66 -1.39 1.30
CA TRP A 54 2.72 -1.11 2.27
C TRP A 54 4.07 -1.05 1.57
N LEU A 55 4.84 -0.01 1.89
CA LEU A 55 6.16 0.27 1.36
C LEU A 55 7.18 0.13 2.48
N VAL A 56 7.95 -0.95 2.45
CA VAL A 56 8.93 -1.25 3.49
C VAL A 56 10.34 -0.93 2.97
N PRO A 57 11.00 0.13 3.47
CA PRO A 57 12.37 0.44 3.12
C PRO A 57 13.33 -0.62 3.68
N THR A 58 14.27 -1.02 2.85
CA THR A 58 15.40 -1.91 3.18
C THR A 58 16.72 -1.24 2.76
N ALA A 59 17.86 -1.81 3.12
CA ALA A 59 19.16 -1.30 2.69
C ALA A 59 19.33 -1.32 1.16
N GLY A 60 18.72 -2.29 0.47
CA GLY A 60 18.85 -2.48 -0.99
C GLY A 60 17.69 -1.97 -1.84
N GLY A 61 16.59 -1.49 -1.24
CA GLY A 61 15.41 -1.07 -1.99
C GLY A 61 14.13 -0.95 -1.17
N VAL A 62 12.97 -0.99 -1.83
CA VAL A 62 11.64 -0.95 -1.20
C VAL A 62 10.90 -2.24 -1.49
N TYR A 63 10.49 -2.95 -0.45
CA TYR A 63 9.55 -4.07 -0.59
C TYR A 63 8.12 -3.55 -0.58
N LEU A 64 7.29 -4.15 -1.42
CA LEU A 64 5.90 -3.80 -1.60
C LEU A 64 5.04 -4.97 -1.18
N LEU A 65 4.06 -4.70 -0.32
CA LEU A 65 3.00 -5.64 -0.01
C LEU A 65 1.68 -5.02 -0.39
N THR A 66 0.92 -5.70 -1.22
CA THR A 66 -0.31 -5.15 -1.78
C THR A 66 -1.47 -6.11 -1.51
N GLY A 67 -2.49 -5.61 -0.83
CA GLY A 67 -3.81 -6.23 -0.83
C GLY A 67 -4.69 -5.53 -1.87
N VAL A 68 -5.52 -6.31 -2.59
CA VAL A 68 -6.41 -5.80 -3.64
C VAL A 68 -7.77 -6.49 -3.53
N GLY A 69 -8.85 -5.73 -3.69
CA GLY A 69 -10.21 -6.28 -3.76
C GLY A 69 -11.22 -5.27 -4.28
N GLY A 70 -12.47 -5.70 -4.46
CA GLY A 70 -13.54 -4.82 -4.94
C GLY A 70 -13.76 -3.64 -3.98
N ARG A 71 -13.90 -2.42 -4.50
CA ARG A 71 -13.89 -1.17 -3.71
C ARG A 71 -14.90 -1.18 -2.55
N GLU A 72 -16.07 -1.77 -2.74
CA GLU A 72 -17.12 -1.87 -1.72
C GLU A 72 -16.88 -2.99 -0.70
N GLY A 73 -16.25 -4.10 -1.13
CA GLY A 73 -15.91 -5.24 -0.28
C GLY A 73 -14.57 -5.10 0.45
N PHE A 74 -13.73 -4.16 0.02
CA PHE A 74 -12.49 -3.77 0.68
C PHE A 74 -12.79 -2.82 1.87
N ALA A 75 -13.70 -3.30 2.71
CA ALA A 75 -14.22 -2.66 3.90
C ALA A 75 -13.15 -2.66 5.03
N PRO A 76 -13.38 -1.95 6.16
CA PRO A 76 -12.45 -1.88 7.28
C PRO A 76 -11.96 -3.24 7.81
N GLU A 77 -12.76 -4.30 7.64
CA GLU A 77 -12.45 -5.66 8.05
C GLU A 77 -11.30 -6.26 7.22
N VAL A 78 -11.31 -6.07 5.89
CA VAL A 78 -10.24 -6.56 4.99
C VAL A 78 -8.96 -5.77 5.22
N GLU A 79 -9.07 -4.46 5.48
CA GLU A 79 -7.93 -3.63 5.86
C GLU A 79 -7.32 -4.08 7.20
N ALA A 80 -8.17 -4.43 8.18
CA ALA A 80 -7.72 -4.95 9.46
C ALA A 80 -7.06 -6.33 9.34
N GLU A 81 -7.62 -7.22 8.52
CA GLU A 81 -7.05 -8.55 8.22
C GLU A 81 -5.68 -8.43 7.54
N LEU A 82 -5.58 -7.64 6.47
CA LEU A 82 -4.31 -7.36 5.80
C LEU A 82 -3.30 -6.72 6.75
N GLY A 83 -3.73 -5.77 7.57
CA GLY A 83 -2.88 -5.17 8.60
C GLY A 83 -2.39 -6.19 9.64
N SER A 84 -3.21 -7.18 9.98
CA SER A 84 -2.80 -8.30 10.85
C SER A 84 -1.74 -9.18 10.18
N ILE A 85 -1.97 -9.58 8.92
CA ILE A 85 -1.01 -10.37 8.13
C ILE A 85 0.32 -9.63 8.06
N VAL A 86 0.31 -8.36 7.67
CA VAL A 86 1.51 -7.53 7.50
C VAL A 86 2.28 -7.36 8.82
N ARG A 87 1.59 -7.30 9.97
CA ARG A 87 2.22 -7.28 11.29
C ARG A 87 2.85 -8.62 11.68
N SER A 88 2.29 -9.74 11.22
CA SER A 88 2.79 -11.10 11.50
C SER A 88 3.98 -11.53 10.65
N LEU A 89 4.29 -10.78 9.59
CA LEU A 89 5.40 -11.11 8.71
C LEU A 89 6.74 -11.10 9.45
N THR A 90 7.62 -11.99 9.04
CA THR A 90 9.05 -11.91 9.39
C THR A 90 9.79 -11.41 8.17
N LEU A 91 10.42 -10.24 8.29
CA LEU A 91 11.26 -9.71 7.23
C LEU A 91 12.71 -10.18 7.44
N PRO A 92 13.45 -10.53 6.37
CA PRO A 92 14.86 -10.85 6.49
C PRO A 92 15.63 -9.70 7.16
N PRO A 93 16.71 -10.01 7.89
CA PRO A 93 17.61 -8.98 8.40
C PRO A 93 18.07 -8.10 7.22
N GLY A 94 17.92 -6.79 7.43
CA GLY A 94 18.15 -5.77 6.41
C GLY A 94 19.58 -5.30 6.35
#